data_AF-X1BWY1-F1
#
_entry.id   AF-X1BWY1-F1
#
_cell.length_a   1.000
_cell.length_b   1.000
_cell.length_c   1.000
_cell.angle_alpha   90.00
_cell.angle_beta   90.00
_cell.angle_gamma   90.00
#
_symmetry.space_group_name_H-M   'P 1'
#
loop_
_entity.id
_entity.type
_entity.pdbx_description
1 polymer ?
#
loop_
_entity_poly.entity_id
_entity_poly.type
_entity_poly.pdbx_seq_one_letter_code
_entity_poly.pdbx_strand_id
1 'polypeptide(L)'
;IKVGNNVTAAAMCQIGPGSEIHDDSFLLPLASTNKHSVLKGNNYYWGIPLRKIFRKKTMEYLDLTPKELEINANIAGYTDKKLVQKLKLEESRETLIDNTVNVEQVITDLDKSKIDISELKEEDLAIDFTTSSAISRVNSKFLAVYLPIFWLAGLITSILWYSYLQGDLINILSYLPLIIIGSIYLFILACIIFSKLLLILVNLIHKPKEGIFKAEIGDTDFEFWALRTELKKIALWFMRNSPLPWTDVFALKLFGVDMDASSHLNDAWCDAEFIKFG
;
A
#
# COMPACT_ATOMS: atom_id res chain seq x y z
N ILE A 1 -2.75 9.20 -0.69
CA ILE A 1 -3.35 8.41 -1.81
C ILE A 1 -4.85 8.40 -1.57
N LYS A 2 -5.66 8.62 -2.61
CA LYS A 2 -7.12 8.50 -2.51
C LYS A 2 -7.57 7.29 -3.30
N VAL A 3 -8.24 6.35 -2.65
CA VAL A 3 -8.80 5.17 -3.31
C VAL A 3 -10.30 5.15 -3.04
N GLY A 4 -11.09 5.06 -4.10
CA GLY A 4 -12.54 5.03 -4.06
C GLY A 4 -13.09 3.69 -3.57
N ASN A 5 -14.41 3.55 -3.67
CA ASN A 5 -15.13 2.37 -3.20
C ASN A 5 -14.90 1.15 -4.11
N ASN A 6 -14.90 -0.04 -3.52
CA ASN A 6 -14.81 -1.31 -4.25
C ASN A 6 -13.57 -1.42 -5.17
N VAL A 7 -12.45 -0.84 -4.74
CA VAL A 7 -11.18 -0.97 -5.46
C VAL A 7 -10.45 -2.23 -5.01
N THR A 8 -10.05 -3.06 -5.95
CA THR A 8 -9.26 -4.27 -5.68
C THR A 8 -7.85 -4.08 -6.19
N ALA A 9 -6.86 -4.19 -5.30
CA ALA A 9 -5.45 -4.28 -5.67
C ALA A 9 -4.94 -5.70 -5.45
N ALA A 10 -4.49 -6.36 -6.51
CA ALA A 10 -3.94 -7.71 -6.44
C ALA A 10 -2.49 -7.71 -5.92
N ALA A 11 -1.90 -8.90 -5.81
CA ALA A 11 -0.57 -9.10 -5.24
C ALA A 11 0.51 -8.22 -5.91
N MET A 12 1.40 -7.67 -5.09
CA MET A 12 2.55 -6.87 -5.53
C MET A 12 2.20 -5.60 -6.33
N CYS A 13 1.00 -5.03 -6.14
CA CYS A 13 0.69 -3.70 -6.66
C CYS A 13 1.46 -2.61 -5.91
N GLN A 14 1.84 -1.55 -6.63
CA GLN A 14 2.46 -0.36 -6.05
C GLN A 14 1.66 0.88 -6.42
N ILE A 15 1.24 1.65 -5.42
CA ILE A 15 0.48 2.89 -5.66
C ILE A 15 1.36 4.07 -5.28
N GLY A 16 1.77 4.87 -6.27
CA GLY A 16 2.59 6.05 -6.08
C GLY A 16 1.85 7.13 -5.27
N PRO A 17 2.58 7.95 -4.48
CA PRO A 17 2.00 9.01 -3.67
C PRO A 17 1.27 10.05 -4.51
N GLY A 18 0.22 10.64 -3.93
CA GLY A 18 -0.63 11.61 -4.61
C GLY A 18 -1.58 11.02 -5.68
N SER A 19 -1.58 9.71 -5.89
CA SER A 19 -2.49 9.07 -6.84
C SER A 19 -3.93 9.01 -6.32
N GLU A 20 -4.87 9.09 -7.26
CA GLU A 20 -6.32 8.98 -7.06
C GLU A 20 -6.86 7.82 -7.88
N ILE A 21 -7.51 6.85 -7.24
CA ILE A 21 -8.11 5.68 -7.87
C ILE A 21 -9.61 5.76 -7.64
N HIS A 22 -10.40 5.84 -8.70
CA HIS A 22 -11.86 5.96 -8.60
C HIS A 22 -12.54 4.59 -8.38
N ASP A 23 -13.82 4.64 -8.04
CA ASP A 23 -14.66 3.48 -7.68
C ASP A 23 -14.64 2.34 -8.72
N ASP A 24 -14.80 1.10 -8.27
CA ASP A 24 -14.86 -0.11 -9.13
C ASP A 24 -13.61 -0.30 -10.02
N SER A 25 -12.43 0.06 -9.51
CA SER A 25 -11.15 -0.15 -10.20
C SER A 25 -10.46 -1.45 -9.75
N PHE A 26 -9.94 -2.21 -10.72
CA PHE A 26 -9.28 -3.49 -10.47
C PHE A 26 -7.82 -3.43 -10.95
N LEU A 27 -6.87 -3.37 -10.02
CA LEU A 27 -5.44 -3.41 -10.30
C LEU A 27 -4.98 -4.87 -10.27
N LEU A 28 -4.57 -5.37 -11.44
CA LEU A 28 -4.05 -6.72 -11.61
C LEU A 28 -2.65 -6.86 -10.97
N PRO A 29 -2.15 -8.10 -10.76
CA PRO A 29 -0.87 -8.31 -10.10
C PRO A 29 0.27 -7.51 -10.74
N LEU A 30 1.22 -7.04 -9.94
CA LEU A 30 2.38 -6.24 -10.40
C LEU A 30 2.01 -4.91 -11.09
N ALA A 31 0.80 -4.39 -10.93
CA ALA A 31 0.45 -3.09 -11.49
C ALA A 31 1.04 -1.95 -10.61
N SER A 32 1.67 -0.94 -11.23
CA SER A 32 2.35 0.14 -10.51
C SER A 32 2.01 1.53 -11.04
N THR A 33 1.41 2.38 -10.20
CA THR A 33 1.11 3.78 -10.56
C THR A 33 2.30 4.69 -10.32
N ASN A 34 2.49 5.67 -11.20
CA ASN A 34 3.42 6.77 -10.98
C ASN A 34 2.85 7.76 -9.93
N LYS A 35 3.68 8.67 -9.42
CA LYS A 35 3.24 9.76 -8.53
C LYS A 35 2.12 10.58 -9.21
N HIS A 36 1.12 11.00 -8.44
CA HIS A 36 0.01 11.86 -8.90
C HIS A 36 -0.82 11.28 -10.07
N SER A 37 -0.94 9.96 -10.17
CA SER A 37 -1.75 9.32 -11.21
C SER A 37 -3.23 9.38 -10.88
N VAL A 38 -4.10 9.67 -11.86
CA VAL A 38 -5.56 9.63 -11.70
C VAL A 38 -6.15 8.48 -12.52
N LEU A 39 -6.69 7.46 -11.86
CA LEU A 39 -7.28 6.26 -12.47
C LEU A 39 -8.80 6.34 -12.49
N LYS A 40 -9.38 6.31 -13.69
CA LYS A 40 -10.83 6.27 -13.93
C LYS A 40 -11.48 4.99 -13.37
N GLY A 41 -12.66 5.13 -12.77
CA GLY A 41 -13.40 4.01 -12.19
C GLY A 41 -13.96 3.04 -13.22
N ASN A 42 -14.47 1.89 -12.76
CA ASN A 42 -15.04 0.82 -13.59
C ASN A 42 -14.07 0.24 -14.65
N ASN A 43 -12.78 0.10 -14.29
CA ASN A 43 -11.74 -0.35 -15.21
C ASN A 43 -10.78 -1.36 -14.60
N TYR A 44 -10.17 -2.16 -15.48
CA TYR A 44 -9.06 -3.05 -15.15
C TYR A 44 -7.74 -2.39 -15.53
N TYR A 45 -6.74 -2.53 -14.67
CA TYR A 45 -5.44 -1.88 -14.79
C TYR A 45 -4.30 -2.89 -14.65
N TRP A 46 -3.25 -2.74 -15.46
CA TRP A 46 -2.08 -3.65 -15.49
C TRP A 46 -0.79 -2.91 -15.85
N GLY A 47 0.33 -3.46 -15.37
CA GLY A 47 1.68 -3.11 -15.84
C GLY A 47 2.40 -2.04 -15.03
N ILE A 48 3.66 -1.82 -15.40
CA ILE A 48 4.59 -0.86 -14.80
C ILE A 48 5.21 -0.04 -15.95
N PRO A 49 4.82 1.24 -16.18
CA PRO A 49 3.79 1.98 -15.47
C PRO A 49 2.38 1.49 -15.80
N LEU A 50 1.46 1.68 -14.85
CA LEU A 50 0.08 1.21 -14.89
C LEU A 50 -0.69 1.77 -16.09
N ARG A 51 -1.32 0.88 -16.86
CA ARG A 51 -2.17 1.22 -18.01
C ARG A 51 -3.54 0.59 -17.85
N LYS A 52 -4.57 1.27 -18.37
CA LYS A 52 -5.90 0.68 -18.51
C LYS A 52 -5.81 -0.48 -19.51
N ILE A 53 -6.34 -1.63 -19.12
CA ILE A 53 -6.50 -2.76 -20.01
C ILE A 53 -7.70 -2.45 -20.91
N PHE A 54 -7.42 -2.29 -22.19
CA PHE A 54 -8.48 -2.16 -23.18
C PHE A 54 -9.09 -3.53 -23.44
N ARG A 55 -10.42 -3.62 -23.38
CA ARG A 55 -11.19 -4.85 -23.61
C ARG A 55 -10.75 -5.58 -24.88
N LYS A 56 -10.46 -4.83 -25.95
CA LYS A 56 -9.95 -5.34 -27.23
C LYS A 56 -8.61 -6.06 -27.11
N LYS A 57 -7.65 -5.51 -26.34
CA LYS A 57 -6.35 -6.14 -26.11
C LYS A 57 -6.47 -7.41 -25.25
N THR A 58 -7.40 -7.42 -24.29
CA THR A 58 -7.71 -8.63 -23.51
C THR A 58 -8.31 -9.72 -24.40
N MET A 59 -9.22 -9.35 -25.31
CA MET A 59 -9.80 -10.27 -26.28
C MET A 59 -8.74 -10.89 -27.18
N GLU A 60 -7.85 -10.05 -27.72
CA GLU A 60 -6.76 -10.50 -28.56
C GLU A 60 -5.79 -11.42 -27.81
N TYR A 61 -5.45 -11.09 -26.57
CA TYR A 61 -4.55 -11.89 -25.75
C TYR A 61 -5.13 -13.25 -25.34
N LEU A 62 -6.42 -13.29 -24.99
CA LEU A 62 -7.12 -14.49 -24.56
C LEU A 62 -7.77 -15.28 -25.72
N ASP A 63 -7.55 -14.84 -26.95
CA ASP A 63 -8.20 -15.36 -28.18
C ASP A 63 -9.73 -15.44 -28.06
N LEU A 64 -10.32 -14.45 -27.40
CA LEU A 64 -11.77 -14.38 -27.18
C LEU A 64 -12.44 -13.68 -28.35
N THR A 65 -13.47 -14.33 -28.88
CA THR A 65 -14.35 -13.71 -29.86
C THR A 65 -15.31 -12.72 -29.18
N PRO A 66 -15.75 -11.65 -29.87
CA PRO A 66 -16.77 -10.73 -29.34
C PRO A 66 -18.04 -11.45 -28.87
N LYS A 67 -18.37 -12.55 -29.54
CA LYS A 67 -19.52 -13.40 -29.23
C LYS A 67 -19.39 -14.12 -27.89
N GLU A 68 -18.18 -14.56 -27.51
CA GLU A 68 -17.94 -15.22 -26.22
C GLU A 68 -18.02 -14.23 -25.05
N LEU A 69 -17.60 -12.98 -25.26
CA LEU A 69 -17.82 -11.91 -24.29
C LEU A 69 -19.29 -11.55 -24.15
N GLU A 70 -20.05 -11.53 -25.25
CA GLU A 70 -21.51 -11.35 -25.19
C GLU A 70 -22.18 -12.49 -24.44
N ILE A 71 -21.74 -13.74 -24.66
CA ILE A 71 -22.27 -14.91 -23.92
C ILE A 71 -22.03 -14.71 -22.41
N ASN A 72 -20.82 -14.34 -22.00
CA ASN A 72 -20.45 -14.19 -20.58
C ASN A 72 -21.18 -13.00 -19.91
N ALA A 73 -21.31 -11.87 -20.61
CA ALA A 73 -22.07 -10.70 -20.13
C ALA A 73 -23.60 -10.96 -20.09
N ASN A 74 -24.10 -11.84 -20.95
CA ASN A 74 -25.52 -12.21 -21.05
C ASN A 74 -25.90 -13.45 -20.21
N ILE A 75 -25.02 -13.98 -19.34
CA ILE A 75 -25.37 -15.08 -18.42
C ILE A 75 -26.53 -14.69 -17.48
N ALA A 76 -26.87 -13.40 -17.36
CA ALA A 76 -28.06 -12.89 -16.66
C ALA A 76 -29.24 -12.45 -17.56
N GLY A 77 -29.39 -13.03 -18.76
CA GLY A 77 -30.69 -13.06 -19.47
C GLY A 77 -31.29 -11.73 -19.95
N TYR A 78 -30.50 -10.68 -20.18
CA TYR A 78 -31.01 -9.36 -20.58
C TYR A 78 -30.68 -9.02 -22.04
N THR A 79 -31.68 -9.05 -22.93
CA THR A 79 -31.54 -8.73 -24.36
C THR A 79 -32.07 -7.34 -24.68
N ASP A 80 -31.32 -6.28 -24.33
CA ASP A 80 -31.67 -4.93 -24.76
C ASP A 80 -30.81 -4.45 -25.94
N LYS A 81 -31.42 -4.49 -27.13
CA LYS A 81 -30.80 -4.04 -28.39
C LYS A 81 -30.37 -2.57 -28.36
N LYS A 82 -31.00 -1.73 -27.52
CA LYS A 82 -30.63 -0.31 -27.38
C LYS A 82 -29.28 -0.13 -26.68
N LEU A 83 -28.98 -0.98 -25.71
CA LEU A 83 -27.70 -0.94 -24.99
C LEU A 83 -26.55 -1.34 -25.93
N VAL A 84 -26.75 -2.38 -26.75
CA VAL A 84 -25.78 -2.81 -27.77
C VAL A 84 -25.49 -1.67 -28.75
N GLN A 85 -26.52 -0.93 -29.16
CA GLN A 85 -26.35 0.20 -30.08
C GLN A 85 -25.62 1.37 -29.41
N LYS A 86 -25.87 1.64 -28.12
CA LYS A 86 -25.15 2.64 -27.34
C LYS A 86 -23.67 2.29 -27.18
N LEU A 87 -23.36 1.03 -26.88
CA LEU A 87 -21.99 0.53 -26.71
C LEU A 87 -21.18 0.62 -28.01
N LYS A 88 -21.78 0.30 -29.16
CA LYS A 88 -21.14 0.48 -30.48
C LYS A 88 -20.82 1.95 -30.79
N LEU A 89 -21.67 2.86 -30.33
CA LEU A 89 -21.51 4.31 -30.52
C LEU A 89 -20.41 4.88 -29.62
N GLU A 90 -20.29 4.38 -28.38
CA GLU A 90 -19.21 4.71 -27.46
C GLU A 90 -17.86 4.18 -27.96
N GLU A 91 -17.81 2.94 -28.46
CA GLU A 91 -16.61 2.33 -29.06
C GLU A 91 -16.12 3.14 -30.28
N SER A 92 -17.04 3.59 -31.14
CA SER A 92 -16.74 4.43 -32.29
C SER A 92 -16.16 5.80 -31.90
N ARG A 93 -16.65 6.38 -30.80
CA ARG A 93 -16.14 7.65 -30.24
C ARG A 93 -14.74 7.48 -29.65
N GLU A 94 -14.47 6.37 -28.96
CA GLU A 94 -13.15 6.09 -28.39
C GLU A 94 -12.08 5.86 -29.48
N THR A 95 -12.40 5.16 -30.57
CA THR A 95 -11.50 5.01 -31.72
C THR A 95 -11.17 6.32 -32.43
N LEU A 96 -12.08 7.30 -32.39
CA LEU A 96 -11.82 8.63 -32.96
C LEU A 96 -10.88 9.46 -32.07
N ILE A 97 -10.95 9.29 -30.75
CA ILE A 97 -10.08 9.99 -29.78
C ILE A 97 -8.65 9.45 -29.85
N ASP A 98 -8.47 8.13 -29.98
CA ASP A 98 -7.15 7.49 -30.14
C ASP A 98 -6.44 7.92 -31.43
N ASN A 99 -7.17 8.18 -32.52
CA ASN A 99 -6.58 8.69 -33.76
C ASN A 99 -6.18 10.17 -33.70
N THR A 100 -6.66 10.93 -32.71
CA THR A 100 -6.30 12.34 -32.52
C THR A 100 -5.13 12.57 -31.56
N VAL A 101 -4.69 11.56 -30.79
CA VAL A 101 -3.55 11.69 -29.88
C VAL A 101 -2.40 10.83 -30.39
N ASN A 102 -1.64 11.39 -31.33
CA ASN A 102 -0.44 10.78 -31.87
C ASN A 102 0.72 10.91 -30.85
N VAL A 103 0.74 10.03 -29.84
CA VAL A 103 1.76 10.00 -28.76
C VAL A 103 3.18 9.82 -29.30
N GLU A 104 3.33 9.26 -30.50
CA GLU A 104 4.61 9.05 -31.17
C GLU A 104 5.32 10.36 -31.56
N GLN A 105 4.58 11.44 -31.83
CA GLN A 105 5.19 12.74 -32.17
C GLN A 105 5.70 13.51 -30.94
N VAL A 106 5.14 13.28 -29.75
CA VAL A 106 5.58 13.96 -28.52
C VAL A 106 6.88 13.37 -27.97
N ILE A 107 7.15 12.09 -28.26
CA ILE A 107 8.36 11.40 -27.78
C ILE A 107 9.58 11.72 -28.66
N THR A 108 9.37 12.07 -29.94
CA THR A 108 10.46 12.41 -30.86
C THR A 108 11.09 13.79 -30.65
N ASP A 109 10.41 14.68 -29.92
CA ASP A 109 10.91 16.04 -29.62
C ASP A 109 11.56 16.16 -28.22
N LEU A 110 11.57 15.08 -27.43
CA LEU A 110 12.40 15.01 -26.22
C LEU A 110 13.84 14.68 -26.61
N ASP A 111 14.48 15.77 -26.98
CA ASP A 111 15.87 15.95 -27.34
C ASP A 111 16.82 14.95 -26.65
N LYS A 112 17.61 14.26 -27.46
CA LYS A 112 18.80 13.51 -27.06
C LYS A 112 19.91 14.47 -26.62
N SER A 113 19.63 15.36 -25.68
CA SER A 113 20.70 15.99 -24.92
C SER A 113 21.39 14.86 -24.15
N LYS A 114 22.61 14.54 -24.55
CA LYS A 114 23.48 13.68 -23.76
C LYS A 114 23.64 14.38 -22.41
N ILE A 115 22.90 13.94 -21.41
CA ILE A 115 23.08 14.37 -20.03
C ILE A 115 24.52 14.00 -19.69
N ASP A 116 25.34 15.00 -19.39
CA ASP A 116 26.75 14.80 -19.04
C ASP A 116 26.79 14.18 -17.63
N ILE A 117 26.92 12.85 -17.58
CA ILE A 117 26.88 12.05 -16.35
C ILE A 117 28.03 12.47 -15.40
N SER A 118 29.07 13.13 -15.93
CA SER A 118 30.21 13.64 -15.16
C SER A 118 29.87 14.81 -14.23
N GLU A 119 28.80 15.55 -14.51
CA GLU A 119 28.39 16.74 -13.72
C GLU A 119 27.35 16.43 -12.65
N LEU A 120 26.76 15.22 -12.65
CA LEU A 120 25.77 14.81 -11.66
C LEU A 120 26.45 14.56 -10.31
N LYS A 121 26.03 15.30 -9.27
CA LYS A 121 26.46 15.03 -7.91
C LYS A 121 25.73 13.80 -7.37
N GLU A 122 26.30 13.14 -6.35
CA GLU A 122 25.64 12.02 -5.66
C GLU A 122 24.25 12.42 -5.13
N GLU A 123 24.07 13.71 -4.83
CA GLU A 123 22.83 14.37 -4.43
C GLU A 123 21.77 14.39 -5.56
N ASP A 124 22.18 14.62 -6.81
CA ASP A 124 21.31 14.63 -7.99
C ASP A 124 20.91 13.22 -8.43
N LEU A 125 21.71 12.22 -8.04
CA LEU A 125 21.46 10.80 -8.22
C LEU A 125 20.68 10.18 -7.05
N ALA A 126 20.47 10.93 -5.97
CA ALA A 126 19.70 10.47 -4.82
C ALA A 126 18.23 10.38 -5.23
N ILE A 127 17.75 9.13 -5.35
CA ILE A 127 16.37 8.82 -5.71
C ILE A 127 15.42 9.47 -4.69
N ASP A 128 14.52 10.33 -5.17
CA ASP A 128 13.33 10.76 -4.46
C ASP A 128 12.63 9.53 -3.85
N PHE A 129 12.64 9.39 -2.52
CA PHE A 129 11.97 8.27 -1.87
C PHE A 129 10.49 8.26 -2.24
N THR A 130 10.07 7.26 -3.03
CA THR A 130 8.66 7.07 -3.43
C THR A 130 7.84 6.43 -2.33
N THR A 131 8.51 5.76 -1.38
CA THR A 131 7.90 5.02 -0.27
C THR A 131 8.79 5.11 0.97
N SER A 132 8.16 5.05 2.15
CA SER A 132 8.84 4.87 3.45
C SER A 132 9.82 3.69 3.50
N SER A 133 9.61 2.73 2.61
CA SER A 133 10.39 1.51 2.41
C SER A 133 11.78 1.75 1.83
N ALA A 134 11.92 2.81 1.04
CA ALA A 134 13.15 3.13 0.32
C ALA A 134 14.17 3.86 1.20
N ILE A 135 13.85 4.19 2.45
CA ILE A 135 14.81 4.64 3.46
C ILE A 135 15.83 3.50 3.71
N SER A 136 16.92 3.53 2.94
CA SER A 136 18.05 2.60 3.10
C SER A 136 18.98 3.01 4.24
N ARG A 137 18.92 4.28 4.67
CA ARG A 137 19.70 4.85 5.76
C ARG A 137 18.80 5.20 6.93
N VAL A 138 18.28 4.18 7.62
CA VAL A 138 17.69 4.40 8.94
C VAL A 138 18.80 4.88 9.85
N ASN A 139 18.77 6.16 10.24
CA ASN A 139 19.71 6.69 11.22
C ASN A 139 19.58 5.87 12.50
N SER A 140 20.70 5.38 13.05
CA SER A 140 20.73 4.55 14.28
C SER A 140 20.02 5.22 15.46
N LYS A 141 19.92 6.55 15.43
CA LYS A 141 19.12 7.36 16.36
C LYS A 141 17.64 6.98 16.39
N PHE A 142 17.03 6.66 15.25
CA PHE A 142 15.62 6.26 15.19
C PHE A 142 15.40 4.84 15.73
N LEU A 143 16.39 3.96 15.60
CA LEU A 143 16.35 2.60 16.15
C LEU A 143 16.33 2.58 17.68
N ALA A 144 16.90 3.62 18.32
CA ALA A 144 16.88 3.75 19.78
C ALA A 144 15.45 3.79 20.35
N VAL A 145 14.46 4.19 19.55
CA VAL A 145 13.05 4.24 19.96
C VAL A 145 12.46 2.85 20.19
N TYR A 146 13.06 1.80 19.62
CA TYR A 146 12.63 0.41 19.85
C TYR A 146 13.02 -0.13 21.22
N LEU A 147 14.08 0.40 21.82
CA LEU A 147 14.55 -0.04 23.14
C LEU A 147 13.48 0.08 24.22
N PRO A 148 12.82 1.25 24.44
CA PRO A 148 11.76 1.35 25.43
C PRO A 148 10.53 0.51 25.07
N ILE A 149 10.19 0.36 23.79
CA ILE A 149 9.06 -0.47 23.34
C ILE A 149 9.27 -1.93 23.75
N PHE A 150 10.42 -2.50 23.35
CA PHE A 150 10.76 -3.89 23.66
C PHE A 150 10.97 -4.14 25.14
N TRP A 151 11.56 -3.17 25.85
CA TRP A 151 11.72 -3.27 27.30
C TRP A 151 10.36 -3.41 28.00
N LEU A 152 9.41 -2.52 27.70
CA LEU A 152 8.10 -2.55 28.34
C LEU A 152 7.25 -3.76 27.90
N ALA A 153 7.28 -4.13 26.63
CA ALA A 153 6.61 -5.33 26.13
C ALA A 153 7.21 -6.62 26.75
N GLY A 154 8.54 -6.66 26.88
CA GLY A 154 9.26 -7.74 27.53
C GLY A 154 8.93 -7.86 29.02
N LEU A 155 8.78 -6.74 29.74
CA LEU A 155 8.36 -6.74 31.14
C LEU A 155 6.97 -7.35 31.33
N ILE A 156 5.98 -6.95 30.51
CA ILE A 156 4.62 -7.52 30.57
C ILE A 156 4.66 -9.03 30.36
N THR A 157 5.42 -9.47 29.36
CA THR A 157 5.57 -10.90 29.04
C THR A 157 6.31 -11.65 30.16
N SER A 158 7.30 -11.02 30.79
CA SER A 158 8.05 -11.61 31.90
C SER A 158 7.19 -11.78 33.16
N ILE A 159 6.26 -10.85 33.42
CA ILE A 159 5.30 -10.98 34.53
C ILE A 159 4.41 -12.21 34.34
N LEU A 160 3.94 -12.47 33.12
CA LEU A 160 3.19 -13.69 32.80
C LEU A 160 4.01 -14.95 33.10
N TRP A 161 5.26 -14.99 32.64
CA TRP A 161 6.16 -16.13 32.89
C TRP A 161 6.45 -16.34 34.37
N TYR A 162 6.70 -15.26 35.11
CA TYR A 162 6.91 -15.32 36.56
C TYR A 162 5.69 -15.92 37.27
N SER A 163 4.48 -15.46 36.93
CA SER A 163 3.24 -16.00 37.51
C SER A 163 3.01 -17.47 37.16
N TYR A 164 3.37 -17.87 35.93
CA TYR A 164 3.19 -19.24 35.47
C TYR A 164 4.18 -20.22 36.11
N LEU A 165 5.42 -19.80 36.35
CA LEU A 165 6.45 -20.62 37.01
C LEU A 165 6.18 -20.88 38.49
N GLN A 166 5.22 -20.19 39.11
CA GLN A 166 4.79 -20.44 40.50
C GLN A 166 3.88 -21.68 40.64
N GLY A 167 3.42 -22.28 39.53
CA GLY A 167 2.54 -23.44 39.55
C GLY A 167 3.25 -24.77 39.78
N ASP A 168 2.47 -25.82 40.03
CA ASP A 168 2.98 -27.19 40.11
C ASP A 168 3.57 -27.66 38.76
N LEU A 169 4.59 -28.53 38.80
CA LEU A 169 5.30 -29.02 37.61
C LEU A 169 4.38 -29.63 36.54
N ILE A 170 3.33 -30.32 36.95
CA ILE A 170 2.34 -30.94 36.04
C ILE A 170 1.55 -29.87 35.30
N ASN A 171 1.10 -28.83 36.00
CA ASN A 171 0.37 -27.70 35.41
C ASN A 171 1.28 -26.91 34.49
N ILE A 172 2.54 -26.69 34.89
CA ILE A 172 3.55 -26.07 34.03
C ILE A 172 3.65 -26.89 32.74
N LEU A 173 4.04 -28.16 32.79
CA LEU A 173 4.29 -28.91 31.57
C LEU A 173 3.05 -29.02 30.66
N SER A 174 1.85 -29.16 31.24
CA SER A 174 0.60 -29.30 30.48
C SER A 174 0.22 -28.04 29.70
N TYR A 175 0.41 -26.85 30.29
CA TYR A 175 0.03 -25.58 29.67
C TYR A 175 1.17 -24.87 28.93
N LEU A 176 2.38 -25.42 28.94
CA LEU A 176 3.56 -24.84 28.28
C LEU A 176 3.33 -24.43 26.81
N PRO A 177 2.77 -25.27 25.91
CA PRO A 177 2.56 -24.85 24.52
C PRO A 177 1.59 -23.67 24.41
N LEU A 178 0.56 -23.64 25.25
CA LEU A 178 -0.42 -22.56 25.27
C LEU A 178 0.21 -21.25 25.77
N ILE A 179 1.05 -21.33 26.81
CA ILE A 179 1.76 -20.18 27.35
C ILE A 179 2.78 -19.62 26.36
N ILE A 180 3.49 -20.47 25.61
CA ILE A 180 4.42 -20.00 24.56
C ILE A 180 3.66 -19.19 23.51
N ILE A 181 2.59 -19.76 22.94
CA ILE A 181 1.77 -19.06 21.93
C ILE A 181 1.17 -17.78 22.51
N GLY A 182 0.58 -17.86 23.71
CA GLY A 182 0.01 -16.71 24.41
C GLY A 182 1.03 -15.61 24.67
N SER A 183 2.26 -15.96 25.04
CA SER A 183 3.35 -15.02 25.31
C SER A 183 3.82 -14.28 24.06
N ILE A 184 3.86 -14.96 22.89
CA ILE A 184 4.21 -14.34 21.61
C ILE A 184 3.16 -13.28 21.24
N TYR A 185 1.87 -13.63 21.29
CA TYR A 185 0.80 -12.68 20.98
C TYR A 185 0.68 -11.56 22.01
N LEU A 186 0.90 -11.85 23.29
CA LEU A 186 0.94 -10.83 24.34
C LEU A 186 2.07 -9.83 24.10
N PHE A 187 3.26 -10.31 23.74
CA PHE A 187 4.40 -9.46 23.39
C PHE A 187 4.10 -8.59 22.16
N ILE A 188 3.54 -9.18 21.09
CA ILE A 188 3.15 -8.44 19.88
C ILE A 188 2.13 -7.35 20.20
N LEU A 189 1.07 -7.68 20.94
CA LEU A 189 0.04 -6.73 21.36
C LEU A 189 0.62 -5.59 22.20
N ALA A 190 1.52 -5.90 23.15
CA ALA A 190 2.21 -4.91 23.94
C ALA A 190 3.08 -3.98 23.07
N CYS A 191 3.84 -4.52 22.11
CA CYS A 191 4.60 -3.72 21.15
C CYS A 191 3.71 -2.76 20.37
N ILE A 192 2.55 -3.22 19.88
CA ILE A 192 1.59 -2.39 19.15
C ILE A 192 1.06 -1.24 20.02
N ILE A 193 0.68 -1.54 21.27
CA ILE A 193 0.19 -0.55 22.23
C ILE A 193 1.26 0.50 22.50
N PHE A 194 2.49 0.10 22.84
CA PHE A 194 3.57 1.03 23.13
C PHE A 194 4.01 1.84 21.90
N SER A 195 4.06 1.23 20.71
CA SER A 195 4.27 1.96 19.45
C SER A 195 3.19 3.02 19.21
N LYS A 196 1.91 2.69 19.46
CA LYS A 196 0.80 3.65 19.30
C LYS A 196 0.88 4.78 20.32
N LEU A 197 1.25 4.49 21.57
CA LEU A 197 1.43 5.51 22.61
C LEU A 197 2.57 6.48 22.27
N LEU A 198 3.72 5.96 21.82
CA LEU A 198 4.83 6.80 21.37
C LEU A 198 4.47 7.60 20.12
N LEU A 199 3.72 7.02 19.18
CA LEU A 199 3.24 7.74 18.01
C LEU A 199 2.31 8.91 18.40
N ILE A 200 1.42 8.72 19.38
CA ILE A 200 0.60 9.81 19.92
C ILE A 200 1.48 10.91 20.51
N LEU A 201 2.49 10.55 21.31
CA LEU A 201 3.45 11.51 21.87
C LEU A 201 4.19 12.29 20.78
N VAL A 202 4.68 11.61 19.75
CA VAL A 202 5.36 12.24 18.61
C VAL A 202 4.42 13.18 17.85
N ASN A 203 3.17 12.78 17.64
CA ASN A 203 2.15 13.62 16.98
C ASN A 203 1.76 14.86 17.81
N LEU A 204 1.91 14.80 19.13
CA LEU A 204 1.71 15.95 20.01
C LEU A 204 2.87 16.95 19.92
N ILE A 205 4.11 16.47 19.77
CA ILE A 205 5.29 17.33 19.60
C ILE A 205 5.29 17.96 18.21
N HIS A 206 5.07 17.16 17.17
CA HIS A 206 5.09 17.60 15.78
C HIS A 206 3.94 16.97 14.99
N LYS A 207 2.94 17.80 14.68
CA LYS A 207 1.76 17.36 13.93
C LYS A 207 2.17 16.90 12.53
N PRO A 208 1.61 15.79 12.02
CA PRO A 208 1.88 15.36 10.66
C PRO A 208 1.27 16.37 9.67
N LYS A 209 1.97 16.68 8.59
CA LYS A 209 1.55 17.62 7.54
C LYS A 209 1.58 16.91 6.18
N GLU A 210 0.64 17.25 5.31
CA GLU A 210 0.66 16.84 3.90
C GLU A 210 1.38 17.90 3.05
N GLY A 211 2.17 17.49 2.07
CA GLY A 211 2.89 18.42 1.21
C GLY A 211 4.14 17.83 0.55
N ILE A 212 4.85 18.67 -0.18
CA ILE A 212 6.17 18.36 -0.75
C ILE A 212 7.21 18.94 0.21
N PHE A 213 7.99 18.06 0.85
CA PHE A 213 9.04 18.43 1.79
C PHE A 213 10.40 18.05 1.23
N LYS A 214 11.45 18.78 1.63
CA LYS A 214 12.83 18.45 1.26
C LYS A 214 13.32 17.33 2.18
N ALA A 215 13.84 16.25 1.59
CA ALA A 215 14.38 15.11 2.35
C ALA A 215 15.84 15.38 2.78
N GLU A 216 16.09 16.48 3.49
CA GLU A 216 17.41 16.90 3.94
C GLU A 216 17.63 16.52 5.42
N ILE A 217 18.81 16.01 5.75
CA ILE A 217 19.20 15.70 7.13
C ILE A 217 19.30 17.01 7.91
N GLY A 218 18.56 17.12 9.01
CA GLY A 218 18.44 18.34 9.81
C GLY A 218 17.16 19.12 9.58
N ASP A 219 16.36 18.79 8.55
CA ASP A 219 14.99 19.29 8.47
C ASP A 219 14.12 18.58 9.51
N THR A 220 13.52 19.36 10.41
CA THR A 220 12.64 18.86 11.44
C THR A 220 11.43 18.12 10.87
N ASP A 221 10.84 18.61 9.76
CA ASP A 221 9.63 17.98 9.20
C ASP A 221 9.97 16.57 8.68
N PHE A 222 11.15 16.41 8.06
CA PHE A 222 11.66 15.12 7.56
C PHE A 222 12.02 14.16 8.70
N GLU A 223 12.73 14.62 9.73
CA GLU A 223 13.14 13.77 10.86
C GLU A 223 11.93 13.25 11.64
N PHE A 224 10.92 14.09 11.87
CA PHE A 224 9.69 13.66 12.54
C PHE A 224 8.86 12.71 11.67
N TRP A 225 8.82 12.90 10.35
CA TRP A 225 8.20 11.94 9.44
C TRP A 225 8.92 10.57 9.45
N ALA A 226 10.25 10.56 9.43
CA ALA A 226 11.04 9.32 9.53
C ALA A 226 10.81 8.60 10.87
N LEU A 227 10.77 9.35 11.98
CA LEU A 227 10.49 8.80 13.31
C LEU A 227 9.11 8.13 13.39
N ARG A 228 8.06 8.78 12.87
CA ARG A 228 6.70 8.21 12.82
C ARG A 228 6.67 6.94 11.97
N THR A 229 7.37 6.96 10.84
CA THR A 229 7.48 5.83 9.93
C THR A 229 8.10 4.61 10.62
N GLU A 230 9.23 4.78 11.31
CA GLU A 230 9.90 3.69 12.03
C GLU A 230 9.02 3.14 13.17
N LEU A 231 8.34 4.01 13.93
CA LEU A 231 7.38 3.58 14.96
C LEU A 231 6.24 2.70 14.41
N LYS A 232 5.74 3.02 13.21
CA LYS A 232 4.68 2.25 12.54
C LYS A 232 5.23 0.95 11.96
N LYS A 233 6.42 1.00 11.37
CA LYS A 233 7.08 -0.12 10.69
C LYS A 233 7.23 -1.34 11.58
N ILE A 234 7.65 -1.16 12.83
CA ILE A 234 7.82 -2.28 13.76
C ILE A 234 6.50 -2.98 14.09
N ALA A 235 5.44 -2.21 14.33
CA ALA A 235 4.13 -2.76 14.64
C ALA A 235 3.50 -3.46 13.42
N LEU A 236 3.63 -2.85 12.24
CA LEU A 236 3.20 -3.47 10.97
C LEU A 236 3.99 -4.74 10.65
N TRP A 237 5.29 -4.75 10.92
CA TRP A 237 6.14 -5.93 10.72
C TRP A 237 5.68 -7.11 11.57
N PHE A 238 5.40 -6.92 12.86
CA PHE A 238 4.86 -8.00 13.70
C PHE A 238 3.51 -8.51 13.20
N MET A 239 2.62 -7.61 12.79
CA MET A 239 1.28 -8.00 12.33
C MET A 239 1.26 -8.68 10.96
N ARG A 240 2.23 -8.39 10.08
CA ARG A 240 2.41 -9.09 8.81
C ARG A 240 3.03 -10.49 8.96
N ASN A 241 3.81 -10.72 10.02
CA ASN A 241 4.34 -12.04 10.34
C ASN A 241 3.33 -12.91 11.12
N SER A 242 2.14 -12.37 11.43
CA SER A 242 1.06 -13.14 12.03
C SER A 242 0.46 -14.08 10.98
N PRO A 243 0.08 -15.32 11.34
CA PRO A 243 -0.59 -16.26 10.44
C PRO A 243 -2.02 -15.83 10.07
N LEU A 244 -2.55 -14.76 10.67
CA LEU A 244 -3.92 -14.30 10.48
C LEU A 244 -3.98 -13.26 9.36
N PRO A 245 -4.70 -13.51 8.25
CA PRO A 245 -4.66 -12.66 7.05
C PRO A 245 -5.35 -11.30 7.21
N TRP A 246 -6.01 -11.03 8.35
CA TRP A 246 -6.73 -9.78 8.61
C TRP A 246 -6.01 -8.86 9.61
N THR A 247 -4.91 -9.32 10.22
CA THR A 247 -4.19 -8.55 11.24
C THR A 247 -3.48 -7.34 10.66
N ASP A 248 -3.05 -7.42 9.41
CA ASP A 248 -2.46 -6.30 8.66
C ASP A 248 -3.46 -5.15 8.43
N VAL A 249 -4.70 -5.45 8.03
CA VAL A 249 -5.78 -4.45 7.86
C VAL A 249 -6.10 -3.77 9.19
N PHE A 250 -6.17 -4.56 10.27
CA PHE A 250 -6.37 -4.00 11.61
C PHE A 250 -5.22 -3.06 12.01
N ALA A 251 -3.97 -3.45 11.75
CA ALA A 251 -2.81 -2.64 12.04
C ALA A 251 -2.79 -1.34 11.22
N LEU A 252 -3.08 -1.39 9.92
CA LEU A 252 -3.16 -0.20 9.06
C LEU A 252 -4.23 0.79 9.56
N LYS A 253 -5.42 0.30 9.92
CA LYS A 253 -6.47 1.13 10.54
C LYS A 253 -6.00 1.76 11.85
N LEU A 254 -5.35 0.98 12.71
CA LEU A 254 -4.84 1.46 13.99
C LEU A 254 -3.80 2.57 13.82
N PHE A 255 -2.99 2.52 12.77
CA PHE A 255 -1.93 3.50 12.50
C PHE A 255 -2.34 4.70 11.64
N GLY A 256 -3.63 4.82 11.31
CA GLY A 256 -4.23 6.03 10.75
C GLY A 256 -4.56 5.96 9.26
N VAL A 257 -4.56 4.76 8.66
CA VAL A 257 -5.14 4.55 7.32
C VAL A 257 -6.66 4.51 7.48
N ASP A 258 -7.37 5.42 6.81
CA ASP A 258 -8.83 5.40 6.74
C ASP A 258 -9.22 4.32 5.72
N MET A 259 -9.74 3.18 6.19
CA MET A 259 -10.16 2.06 5.36
C MET A 259 -11.59 1.66 5.69
N ASP A 260 -12.42 1.48 4.68
CA ASP A 260 -13.72 0.81 4.80
C ASP A 260 -13.57 -0.67 5.23
N ALA A 261 -14.69 -1.35 5.50
CA ALA A 261 -14.67 -2.77 5.88
C ALA A 261 -14.56 -3.72 4.68
N SER A 262 -14.87 -3.21 3.48
CA SER A 262 -14.91 -3.96 2.22
C SER A 262 -13.60 -3.94 1.43
N SER A 263 -12.73 -2.95 1.62
CA SER A 263 -11.43 -2.93 0.95
C SER A 263 -10.44 -3.86 1.66
N HIS A 264 -9.73 -4.64 0.86
CA HIS A 264 -8.71 -5.56 1.33
C HIS A 264 -7.38 -5.24 0.64
N LEU A 265 -6.31 -5.19 1.43
CA LEU A 265 -4.93 -4.98 0.97
C LEU A 265 -4.13 -6.28 1.13
N ASN A 266 -4.53 -7.32 0.41
CA ASN A 266 -3.82 -8.60 0.48
C ASN A 266 -2.46 -8.50 -0.24
N ASP A 267 -1.38 -8.61 0.54
CA ASP A 267 0.01 -8.62 0.05
C ASP A 267 0.38 -7.37 -0.79
N ALA A 268 -0.25 -6.23 -0.45
CA ALA A 268 0.02 -4.94 -1.06
C ALA A 268 0.93 -4.09 -0.15
N TRP A 269 1.91 -3.44 -0.76
CA TRP A 269 2.76 -2.48 -0.05
C TRP A 269 2.05 -1.13 0.01
N CYS A 270 1.41 -0.88 1.15
CA CYS A 270 0.75 0.39 1.47
C CYS A 270 1.54 1.13 2.55
N ASP A 271 1.69 2.44 2.38
CA ASP A 271 2.21 3.30 3.45
C ASP A 271 1.15 3.48 4.56
N ALA A 272 1.52 4.04 5.70
CA ALA A 272 0.63 4.16 6.85
C ALA A 272 0.32 5.62 7.25
N GLU A 273 0.62 6.61 6.39
CA GLU A 273 0.28 8.02 6.60
C GLU A 273 -0.59 8.56 5.44
N PHE A 274 -1.65 9.29 5.78
CA PHE A 274 -2.46 10.06 4.80
C PHE A 274 -2.99 9.23 3.62
N ILE A 275 -3.48 8.04 3.95
CA ILE A 275 -4.12 7.14 2.99
C ILE A 275 -5.58 7.00 3.37
N LYS A 276 -6.43 7.21 2.37
CA LYS A 276 -7.87 6.94 2.42
C LYS A 276 -8.24 5.89 1.38
N PHE A 277 -8.90 4.83 1.84
CA PHE A 277 -9.34 3.65 1.12
C PHE A 277 -10.84 3.46 1.37
N GLY A 278 -11.66 3.71 0.33
CA GLY A 278 -13.11 3.86 0.43
C GLY A 278 -13.52 5.31 0.75
#